data_AF-A0A353CSY6-F1
#
_entry.id   AF-A0A353CSY6-F1
#
_cell.length_a   1.000
_cell.length_b   1.000
_cell.length_c   1.000
_cell.angle_alpha   90.00
_cell.angle_beta   90.00
_cell.angle_gamma   90.00
#
_symmetry.space_group_name_H-M   'P 1'
#
loop_
_entity.id
_entity.type
_entity.pdbx_description
1 polymer ?
#
loop_
_entity_poly.entity_id
_entity_poly.type
_entity_poly.pdbx_seq_one_letter_code
_entity_poly.pdbx_strand_id
1 'polypeptide(L)'
;MRYWLYSEGNIIGPYTPADLLGLPAFGQGSLVCPEHATGEAAEDWKPAEQVAEISAAMSVGVGGVVDGGGIAGFYSMESGYPSGAGQYYDYKFQDGTSYSSALEAIESVLGAYKEETASPALKPEDEDRALLDKFDVRLSRIQEELEAARWEKNLLLEKMRLKESEEQKTRERMAELEARLKDAMDGRFPVPAAPESPAPERPETPS
;
A
#
# COMPACT_ATOMS: atom_id res chain seq x y z
N MET A 1 -22.43 15.54 0.80
CA MET A 1 -21.51 16.46 0.05
C MET A 1 -20.18 15.76 -0.26
N ARG A 2 -19.19 16.41 -0.91
CA ARG A 2 -17.82 15.87 -1.02
C ARG A 2 -16.86 16.58 -0.07
N TYR A 3 -15.78 15.89 0.31
CA TYR A 3 -14.84 16.31 1.34
C TYR A 3 -13.40 15.97 0.95
N TRP A 4 -12.50 16.89 1.26
CA TRP A 4 -11.05 16.71 1.19
C TRP A 4 -10.54 16.13 2.50
N LEU A 5 -9.65 15.14 2.42
CA LEU A 5 -9.03 14.50 3.59
C LEU A 5 -7.58 14.96 3.72
N TYR A 6 -7.18 15.41 4.90
CA TYR A 6 -5.78 15.64 5.22
C TYR A 6 -5.21 14.43 5.97
N SER A 7 -4.23 13.76 5.35
CA SER A 7 -3.55 12.60 5.91
C SER A 7 -2.05 12.69 5.63
N GLU A 8 -1.24 12.52 6.68
CA GLU A 8 0.23 12.41 6.57
C GLU A 8 0.90 13.55 5.77
N GLY A 9 0.38 14.77 5.87
CA GLY A 9 0.91 15.93 5.14
C GLY A 9 0.37 16.11 3.73
N ASN A 10 -0.50 15.22 3.26
CA ASN A 10 -1.12 15.29 1.93
C ASN A 10 -2.62 15.58 2.01
N ILE A 11 -3.11 16.37 1.06
CA ILE A 11 -4.54 16.61 0.84
C ILE A 11 -5.00 15.68 -0.26
N ILE A 12 -5.92 14.77 0.06
CA ILE A 12 -6.35 13.70 -0.85
C ILE A 12 -7.82 13.90 -1.23
N GLY A 13 -8.04 14.01 -2.54
CA GLY A 13 -9.32 13.94 -3.27
C GLY A 13 -10.41 14.92 -2.84
N PRO A 14 -11.49 15.06 -3.61
CA PRO A 14 -12.82 15.27 -3.03
C PRO A 14 -13.55 13.91 -3.00
N TYR A 15 -13.70 13.35 -1.81
CA TYR A 15 -14.34 12.05 -1.55
C TYR A 15 -15.78 12.22 -1.06
N THR A 16 -16.64 11.24 -1.33
CA THR A 16 -17.94 11.17 -0.65
C THR A 16 -17.78 10.59 0.76
N PRO A 17 -18.72 10.82 1.69
CA PRO A 17 -18.67 10.21 3.04
C PRO A 17 -18.53 8.69 3.02
N ALA A 18 -19.11 8.02 2.02
CA ALA A 18 -18.97 6.58 1.86
C ALA A 18 -17.55 6.17 1.44
N ASP A 19 -16.91 6.93 0.54
CA ASP A 19 -15.55 6.65 0.08
C ASP A 19 -14.51 6.92 1.18
N LEU A 20 -14.75 7.93 2.02
CA LEU A 20 -13.87 8.25 3.17
C LEU A 20 -13.76 7.06 4.14
N LEU A 21 -14.87 6.37 4.43
CA LEU A 21 -14.87 5.19 5.30
C LEU A 21 -14.06 4.01 4.75
N GLY A 22 -13.88 3.95 3.44
CA GLY A 22 -13.06 2.92 2.79
C GLY A 22 -11.56 3.22 2.81
N LEU A 23 -11.14 4.43 3.24
CA LEU A 23 -9.74 4.81 3.27
C LEU A 23 -9.08 4.30 4.56
N PRO A 24 -7.97 3.54 4.49
CA PRO A 24 -7.29 3.03 5.69
C PRO A 24 -6.68 4.14 6.56
N ALA A 25 -6.46 5.32 5.99
CA ALA A 25 -5.94 6.50 6.69
C ALA A 25 -7.04 7.40 7.29
N PHE A 26 -8.30 7.00 7.16
CA PHE A 26 -9.44 7.75 7.66
C PHE A 26 -9.91 7.23 9.02
N GLY A 27 -10.06 8.14 9.99
CA GLY A 27 -10.53 7.84 11.34
C GLY A 27 -11.19 9.05 11.99
N GLN A 28 -11.60 8.89 13.25
CA GLN A 28 -12.30 9.91 14.04
C GLN A 28 -11.54 11.24 14.15
N GLY A 29 -10.22 11.16 14.33
CA GLY A 29 -9.33 12.33 14.40
C GLY A 29 -8.89 12.89 13.06
N SER A 30 -9.33 12.31 11.94
CA SER A 30 -8.91 12.78 10.61
C SER A 30 -9.51 14.13 10.28
N LEU A 31 -8.69 15.03 9.73
CA LEU A 31 -9.11 16.37 9.35
C LEU A 31 -9.76 16.33 7.97
N VAL A 32 -11.00 16.80 7.89
CA VAL A 32 -11.79 16.89 6.68
C VAL A 32 -12.19 18.33 6.40
N CYS A 33 -12.13 18.71 5.13
CA CYS A 33 -12.55 20.01 4.64
C CYS A 33 -13.65 19.82 3.60
N PRO A 34 -14.83 20.45 3.74
CA PRO A 34 -15.86 20.30 2.73
C PRO A 34 -15.47 21.01 1.43
N GLU A 35 -15.95 20.52 0.28
CA GLU A 35 -15.59 21.06 -1.05
C GLU A 35 -15.89 22.55 -1.24
N HIS A 36 -16.79 23.13 -0.43
CA HIS A 36 -17.14 24.56 -0.47
C HIS A 36 -16.20 25.46 0.34
N ALA A 37 -15.26 24.90 1.10
CA ALA A 37 -14.26 25.64 1.85
C ALA A 37 -12.91 25.59 1.12
N THR A 38 -12.20 26.71 1.08
CA THR A 38 -10.95 26.85 0.33
C THR A 38 -9.81 26.05 0.96
N GLY A 39 -9.92 25.67 2.25
CA GLY A 39 -8.92 24.89 2.96
C GLY A 39 -7.65 25.67 3.31
N GLU A 40 -7.66 26.99 3.11
CA GLU A 40 -6.54 27.89 3.39
C GLU A 40 -6.48 28.32 4.85
N ALA A 41 -7.62 28.33 5.55
CA ALA A 41 -7.70 28.64 6.97
C ALA A 41 -7.73 27.35 7.81
N ALA A 42 -7.04 27.35 8.95
CA ALA A 42 -7.07 26.24 9.91
C ALA A 42 -8.51 25.93 10.43
N GLU A 43 -9.41 26.92 10.35
CA GLU A 43 -10.80 26.80 10.79
C GLU A 43 -11.70 26.02 9.79
N ASP A 44 -11.25 25.87 8.55
CA ASP A 44 -11.96 25.11 7.51
C ASP A 44 -11.81 23.59 7.70
N TRP A 45 -10.73 23.19 8.39
CA TRP A 45 -10.40 21.81 8.69
C TRP A 45 -11.06 21.40 10.00
N LYS A 46 -12.02 20.48 9.90
CA LYS A 46 -12.71 19.95 11.07
C LYS A 46 -12.41 18.46 11.22
N PRO A 47 -12.30 17.94 12.45
CA PRO A 47 -12.21 16.50 12.64
C PRO A 47 -13.49 15.82 12.14
N ALA A 48 -13.35 14.61 11.60
CA ALA A 48 -14.43 13.83 11.01
C ALA A 48 -15.64 13.66 11.94
N GLU A 49 -15.42 13.58 13.26
CA GLU A 49 -16.47 13.49 14.27
C GLU A 49 -17.37 14.74 14.37
N GLN A 50 -16.84 15.93 14.06
CA GLN A 50 -17.60 17.18 14.13
C GLN A 50 -18.50 17.40 12.91
N VAL A 51 -18.33 16.59 11.85
CA VAL A 51 -19.15 16.67 10.65
C VAL A 51 -20.27 15.64 10.74
N ALA A 52 -21.50 16.10 11.00
CA ALA A 52 -22.66 15.25 11.24
C ALA A 52 -22.94 14.20 10.14
N GLU A 53 -22.67 14.53 8.87
CA GLU A 53 -22.83 13.59 7.75
C GLU A 53 -21.86 12.40 7.84
N ILE A 54 -20.62 12.68 8.25
CA ILE A 54 -19.53 11.71 8.31
C ILE A 54 -19.63 10.90 9.60
N SER A 55 -19.92 11.55 10.72
CA SER A 55 -20.15 10.88 12.00
C SER A 55 -21.35 9.92 11.95
N ALA A 56 -22.41 10.29 11.21
CA ALA A 56 -23.54 9.40 10.97
C ALA A 56 -23.14 8.19 10.10
N ALA A 57 -22.35 8.41 9.04
CA ALA A 57 -21.86 7.32 8.20
C ALA A 57 -20.92 6.35 8.97
N MET A 58 -20.05 6.87 9.84
CA MET A 58 -19.21 6.08 10.74
C MET A 58 -20.01 5.28 11.77
N SER A 59 -21.11 5.86 12.28
CA SER A 59 -21.95 5.21 13.31
C SER A 59 -22.82 4.08 12.75
N VAL A 60 -23.07 4.07 11.43
CA VAL A 60 -23.91 3.05 10.76
C VAL A 60 -23.07 1.85 10.26
N GLY A 61 -21.74 1.92 10.31
CA GLY A 61 -20.82 0.94 9.70
C GLY A 61 -20.49 -0.35 10.49
N VAL A 62 -21.09 -0.62 11.66
CA VAL A 62 -20.74 -1.81 12.49
C VAL A 62 -21.80 -2.92 12.43
N GLY A 63 -22.85 -2.82 11.59
CA GLY A 63 -23.92 -3.82 11.59
C GLY A 63 -24.76 -3.88 10.33
N GLY A 64 -24.14 -4.01 9.15
CA GLY A 64 -24.85 -4.12 7.89
C GLY A 64 -24.17 -5.07 6.92
N VAL A 65 -24.44 -6.37 7.07
CA VAL A 65 -24.23 -7.35 5.99
C VAL A 65 -25.17 -6.95 4.86
N VAL A 66 -24.63 -6.34 3.81
CA VAL A 66 -25.32 -6.22 2.52
C VAL A 66 -24.67 -7.21 1.57
N ASP A 67 -25.42 -8.30 1.41
CA ASP A 67 -25.31 -9.31 0.37
C ASP A 67 -25.24 -8.65 -1.03
N GLY A 68 -24.28 -9.07 -1.86
CA GLY A 68 -24.07 -8.46 -3.18
C GLY A 68 -22.76 -8.81 -3.88
N GLY A 69 -22.49 -10.10 -4.06
CA GLY A 69 -21.67 -10.71 -5.12
C GLY A 69 -20.36 -10.04 -5.59
N GLY A 70 -19.21 -10.62 -5.25
CA GLY A 70 -17.96 -10.33 -5.94
C GLY A 70 -16.70 -10.87 -5.26
N ILE A 71 -16.28 -12.07 -5.66
CA ILE A 71 -14.92 -12.65 -5.64
C ILE A 71 -13.86 -11.86 -4.83
N ALA A 72 -13.67 -12.20 -3.56
CA ALA A 72 -12.43 -11.88 -2.82
C ALA A 72 -12.25 -12.78 -1.58
N GLY A 73 -12.59 -14.05 -1.68
CA GLY A 73 -12.28 -15.03 -0.64
C GLY A 73 -10.91 -15.65 -0.88
N PHE A 74 -9.81 -14.99 -0.49
CA PHE A 74 -8.53 -15.71 -0.31
C PHE A 74 -7.51 -15.11 0.68
N TYR A 75 -7.79 -14.02 1.39
CA TYR A 75 -6.92 -13.57 2.48
C TYR A 75 -7.71 -13.31 3.76
N SER A 76 -8.26 -14.37 4.34
CA SER A 76 -8.65 -14.39 5.76
C SER A 76 -7.62 -15.22 6.51
N MET A 77 -6.40 -14.69 6.61
CA MET A 77 -5.35 -15.23 7.47
C MET A 77 -5.42 -14.49 8.81
N GLU A 78 -6.10 -15.15 9.75
CA GLU A 78 -5.57 -15.34 11.11
C GLU A 78 -5.27 -14.07 11.92
N SER A 79 -6.32 -13.36 12.34
CA SER A 79 -6.24 -12.48 13.51
C SER A 79 -6.86 -13.19 14.72
N GLY A 80 -6.00 -13.75 15.57
CA GLY A 80 -6.36 -14.44 16.80
C GLY A 80 -6.73 -13.47 17.93
N TYR A 81 -7.85 -12.77 17.81
CA TYR A 81 -8.47 -12.04 18.92
C TYR A 81 -9.97 -12.33 18.99
N PRO A 82 -10.49 -12.93 20.08
CA PRO A 82 -11.92 -12.95 20.31
C PRO A 82 -12.37 -11.53 20.68
N SER A 83 -12.81 -10.76 19.68
CA SER A 83 -13.66 -9.58 19.92
C SER A 83 -15.03 -10.07 20.39
N GLY A 84 -15.20 -10.13 21.71
CA GLY A 84 -16.44 -10.52 22.38
C GLY A 84 -16.64 -9.81 23.71
N ALA A 85 -16.07 -8.63 23.90
CA ALA A 85 -16.33 -7.78 25.06
C ALA A 85 -17.59 -6.94 24.81
N GLY A 86 -18.78 -7.54 24.97
CA GLY A 86 -20.03 -6.82 24.75
C GLY A 86 -21.35 -7.53 25.05
N GLN A 87 -21.33 -8.74 25.61
CA GLN A 87 -22.54 -9.52 25.92
C GLN A 87 -22.46 -10.01 27.36
N TYR A 88 -22.50 -9.08 28.35
CA TYR A 88 -22.34 -9.45 29.76
C TYR A 88 -23.58 -9.27 30.64
N TYR A 89 -24.69 -8.67 30.18
CA TYR A 89 -25.94 -8.68 30.96
C TYR A 89 -27.20 -8.59 30.09
N ASP A 90 -27.58 -9.68 29.43
CA ASP A 90 -29.00 -9.99 29.17
C ASP A 90 -29.19 -11.50 28.97
N TYR A 91 -29.18 -12.25 30.07
CA TYR A 91 -29.65 -13.64 30.06
C TYR A 91 -30.79 -13.74 31.06
N LYS A 92 -32.01 -13.50 30.56
CA LYS A 92 -33.22 -13.90 31.27
C LYS A 92 -33.17 -15.41 31.47
N PHE A 93 -33.24 -15.83 32.73
CA PHE A 93 -33.47 -17.19 33.17
C PHE A 93 -34.72 -17.77 32.47
N GLN A 94 -34.51 -18.48 31.38
CA GLN A 94 -35.46 -19.44 30.84
C GLN A 94 -34.76 -20.79 30.81
N ASP A 95 -35.47 -21.78 31.34
CA ASP A 95 -35.19 -23.22 31.33
C ASP A 95 -34.30 -23.76 32.48
N GLY A 96 -34.94 -24.58 33.33
CA GLY A 96 -34.37 -25.31 34.46
C GLY A 96 -33.34 -26.40 34.10
N THR A 97 -32.78 -26.34 32.89
CA THR A 97 -31.71 -27.20 32.36
C THR A 97 -30.32 -26.56 32.53
N SER A 98 -30.25 -25.27 32.86
CA SER A 98 -28.98 -24.52 33.01
C SER A 98 -28.19 -24.92 34.26
N TYR A 99 -28.86 -25.26 35.36
CA TYR A 99 -28.17 -25.59 36.61
C TYR A 99 -27.43 -26.93 36.56
N SER A 100 -27.93 -27.95 35.86
CA SER A 100 -27.21 -29.23 35.76
C SER A 100 -25.96 -29.09 34.90
N SER A 101 -26.02 -28.33 33.81
CA SER A 101 -24.86 -28.04 32.97
C SER A 101 -23.82 -27.18 33.70
N ALA A 102 -24.27 -26.21 34.51
CA ALA A 102 -23.37 -25.45 35.37
C ALA A 102 -22.71 -26.35 36.44
N LEU A 103 -23.46 -27.27 37.04
CA LEU A 103 -22.91 -28.21 38.03
C LEU A 103 -21.97 -29.24 37.40
N GLU A 104 -22.25 -29.76 36.20
CA GLU A 104 -21.33 -30.62 35.44
C GLU A 104 -20.06 -29.86 35.04
N ALA A 105 -20.17 -28.59 34.64
CA ALA A 105 -19.01 -27.75 34.35
C ALA A 105 -18.16 -27.51 35.61
N ILE A 106 -18.81 -27.24 36.74
CA ILE A 106 -18.13 -27.09 38.03
C ILE A 106 -17.48 -28.41 38.47
N GLU A 107 -18.15 -29.55 38.28
CA GLU A 107 -17.63 -30.87 38.62
C GLU A 107 -16.48 -31.31 37.70
N SER A 108 -16.55 -30.97 36.41
CA SER A 108 -15.44 -31.15 35.46
C SER A 108 -14.23 -30.30 35.83
N VAL A 109 -14.42 -29.05 36.24
CA VAL A 109 -13.33 -28.17 36.67
C VAL A 109 -12.73 -28.64 37.98
N LEU A 110 -13.56 -28.99 38.99
CA LEU A 110 -13.09 -29.52 40.27
C LEU A 110 -12.46 -30.92 40.13
N GLY A 111 -12.94 -31.73 39.19
CA GLY A 111 -12.37 -33.02 38.83
C GLY A 111 -10.98 -32.88 38.20
N ALA A 112 -10.80 -31.92 37.30
CA ALA A 112 -9.51 -31.60 36.68
C ALA A 112 -8.48 -31.18 37.75
N TYR A 113 -8.85 -30.33 38.71
CA TYR A 113 -7.95 -29.96 39.82
C TYR A 113 -7.59 -31.13 40.75
N LYS A 114 -8.41 -32.19 40.80
CA LYS A 114 -8.16 -33.36 41.65
C LYS A 114 -7.18 -34.36 41.01
N GLU A 115 -7.11 -34.42 39.68
CA GLU A 115 -6.10 -35.18 38.93
C GLU A 115 -4.78 -34.41 38.72
N GLU A 116 -4.80 -33.07 38.77
CA GLU A 116 -3.65 -32.20 38.49
C GLU A 116 -2.57 -32.13 39.60
N THR A 117 -2.68 -32.89 40.69
CA THR A 117 -1.52 -33.09 41.58
C THR A 117 -0.39 -33.91 40.94
N ALA A 118 -0.56 -34.39 39.70
CA ALA A 118 0.37 -35.29 39.01
C ALA A 118 0.78 -34.91 37.56
N SER A 119 0.76 -33.63 37.15
CA SER A 119 1.45 -33.17 35.93
C SER A 119 1.95 -31.73 36.03
N PRO A 120 3.06 -31.37 35.36
CA PRO A 120 3.87 -30.22 35.75
C PRO A 120 3.19 -28.93 35.33
N ALA A 121 2.71 -28.17 36.30
CA ALA A 121 2.40 -26.77 36.12
C ALA A 121 3.66 -26.07 35.58
N LEU A 122 3.61 -25.62 34.32
CA LEU A 122 4.59 -24.70 33.76
C LEU A 122 4.66 -23.48 34.68
N LYS A 123 5.87 -23.15 35.14
CA LYS A 123 6.05 -22.03 36.04
C LYS A 123 5.79 -20.75 35.23
N PRO A 124 5.23 -19.69 35.84
CA PRO A 124 4.98 -18.42 35.14
C PRO A 124 6.25 -17.85 34.47
N GLU A 125 7.45 -18.18 34.96
CA GLU A 125 8.72 -17.79 34.33
C GLU A 125 8.99 -18.44 32.95
N ASP A 126 8.37 -19.58 32.66
CA ASP A 126 8.51 -20.26 31.37
C ASP A 126 7.63 -19.60 30.29
N GLU A 127 6.50 -19.01 30.69
CA GLU A 127 5.63 -18.21 29.79
C GLU A 127 6.31 -16.89 29.39
N ASP A 128 6.97 -16.23 30.35
CA ASP A 128 7.73 -15.00 30.09
C ASP A 128 8.92 -15.25 29.16
N ARG A 129 9.59 -16.41 29.26
CA ARG A 129 10.65 -16.80 28.32
C ARG A 129 10.11 -17.08 26.93
N ALA A 130 9.00 -17.81 26.81
CA ALA A 130 8.35 -18.05 25.52
C ALA A 130 7.86 -16.75 24.87
N LEU A 131 7.47 -15.75 25.66
CA LEU A 131 7.15 -14.41 25.18
C LEU A 131 8.40 -13.69 24.66
N LEU A 132 9.52 -13.77 25.38
CA LEU A 132 10.80 -13.17 25.01
C LEU A 132 11.32 -13.73 23.67
N ASP A 133 11.28 -15.07 23.50
CA ASP A 133 11.68 -15.72 22.26
C ASP A 133 10.83 -15.25 21.07
N LYS A 134 9.52 -15.03 21.27
CA LYS A 134 8.64 -14.46 20.23
C LYS A 134 8.98 -13.01 19.90
N PHE A 135 9.50 -12.23 20.85
CA PHE A 135 10.00 -10.89 20.56
C PHE A 135 11.29 -10.96 19.74
N ASP A 136 12.22 -11.84 20.10
CA ASP A 136 13.48 -12.01 19.38
C ASP A 136 13.24 -12.46 17.94
N VAL A 137 12.37 -13.45 17.72
CA VAL A 137 11.98 -13.90 16.38
C VAL A 137 11.35 -12.76 15.56
N ARG A 138 10.48 -11.94 16.19
CA ARG A 138 9.87 -10.80 15.52
C ARG A 138 10.90 -9.71 15.19
N LEU A 139 11.84 -9.44 16.10
CA LEU A 139 12.91 -8.47 15.87
C LEU A 139 13.83 -8.94 14.73
N SER A 140 14.22 -10.22 14.70
CA SER A 140 14.99 -10.79 13.61
C SER A 140 14.26 -10.67 12.27
N ARG A 141 12.95 -10.95 12.25
CA ARG A 141 12.13 -10.78 11.05
C ARG A 141 12.06 -9.33 10.58
N ILE A 142 11.85 -8.38 11.50
CA ILE A 142 11.83 -6.94 11.17
C ILE A 142 13.19 -6.49 10.64
N GLN A 143 14.29 -6.98 11.21
CA GLN A 143 15.64 -6.68 10.74
C GLN A 143 15.88 -7.25 9.34
N GLU A 144 15.48 -8.49 9.09
CA GLU A 144 15.56 -9.13 7.77
C GLU A 144 14.75 -8.35 6.72
N GLU A 145 13.51 -7.98 7.03
CA GLU A 145 12.65 -7.18 6.16
C GLU A 145 13.26 -5.79 5.87
N LEU A 146 13.88 -5.16 6.88
CA LEU A 146 14.58 -3.90 6.72
C LEU A 146 15.79 -4.02 5.78
N GLU A 147 16.58 -5.08 5.93
CA GLU A 147 17.74 -5.35 5.07
C GLU A 147 17.31 -5.65 3.63
N ALA A 148 16.25 -6.44 3.45
CA ALA A 148 15.66 -6.71 2.14
C ALA A 148 15.19 -5.42 1.46
N ALA A 149 14.45 -4.56 2.17
CA ALA A 149 13.98 -3.28 1.63
C ALA A 149 15.15 -2.33 1.27
N ARG A 150 16.21 -2.30 2.08
CA ARG A 150 17.43 -1.54 1.77
C ARG A 150 18.12 -2.06 0.52
N TRP A 151 18.21 -3.38 0.38
CA TRP A 151 18.79 -4.02 -0.80
C TRP A 151 17.97 -3.73 -2.06
N GLU A 152 16.65 -3.85 -2.00
CA GLU A 152 15.75 -3.55 -3.11
C GLU A 152 15.84 -2.09 -3.52
N LYS A 153 15.84 -1.14 -2.58
CA LYS A 153 16.04 0.29 -2.86
C LYS A 153 17.33 0.53 -3.62
N ASN A 154 18.46 -0.01 -3.14
CA ASN A 154 19.75 0.19 -3.79
C ASN A 154 19.77 -0.44 -5.19
N LEU A 155 19.16 -1.61 -5.34
CA LEU A 155 19.01 -2.28 -6.64
C LEU A 155 18.20 -1.43 -7.62
N LEU A 156 17.09 -0.82 -7.18
CA LEU A 156 16.28 0.05 -8.01
C LEU A 156 17.01 1.33 -8.40
N LEU A 157 17.78 1.92 -7.48
CA LEU A 157 18.60 3.10 -7.77
C LEU A 157 19.67 2.81 -8.83
N GLU A 158 20.36 1.66 -8.74
CA GLU A 158 21.32 1.26 -9.77
C GLU A 158 20.64 1.00 -11.13
N LYS A 159 19.48 0.35 -11.14
CA LYS A 159 18.69 0.16 -12.36
C LYS A 159 18.28 1.49 -13.00
N MET A 160 17.83 2.45 -12.20
CA MET A 160 17.50 3.80 -12.67
C MET A 160 18.72 4.49 -13.27
N ARG A 161 19.86 4.45 -12.58
CA ARG A 161 21.12 5.05 -13.05
C ARG A 161 21.58 4.45 -14.38
N LEU A 162 21.48 3.13 -14.54
CA LEU A 162 21.81 2.45 -15.80
C LEU A 162 20.86 2.90 -16.91
N LYS A 163 19.55 2.87 -16.63
CA LYS A 163 18.51 3.29 -17.59
C LYS A 163 18.70 4.74 -18.02
N GLU A 164 18.94 5.67 -17.11
CA GLU A 164 19.23 7.07 -17.41
C GLU A 164 20.47 7.23 -18.31
N SER A 165 21.53 6.44 -18.06
CA SER A 165 22.73 6.47 -18.89
C SER A 165 22.50 5.92 -20.31
N GLU A 166 21.63 4.93 -20.45
CA GLU A 166 21.22 4.40 -21.75
C GLU A 166 20.33 5.40 -22.49
N GLU A 167 19.32 5.95 -21.82
CA GLU A 167 18.45 7.00 -22.37
C GLU A 167 19.27 8.20 -22.83
N GLN A 168 20.27 8.62 -22.04
CA GLN A 168 21.15 9.71 -22.42
C GLN A 168 21.94 9.40 -23.69
N LYS A 169 22.50 8.18 -23.83
CA LYS A 169 23.16 7.76 -25.08
C LYS A 169 22.20 7.72 -26.26
N THR A 170 20.96 7.26 -26.06
CA THR A 170 19.95 7.27 -27.14
C THR A 170 19.58 8.69 -27.54
N ARG A 171 19.46 9.60 -26.57
CA ARG A 171 19.18 11.02 -26.79
C ARG A 171 20.32 11.69 -27.55
N GLU A 172 21.56 11.41 -27.19
CA GLU A 172 22.75 11.91 -27.89
C GLU A 172 22.82 11.38 -29.33
N ARG A 173 22.53 10.10 -29.56
CA ARG A 173 22.46 9.53 -30.92
C ARG A 173 21.35 10.17 -31.75
N MET A 174 20.17 10.40 -31.17
CA MET A 174 19.08 11.09 -31.87
C MET A 174 19.48 12.53 -32.19
N ALA A 175 20.09 13.26 -31.25
CA ALA A 175 20.57 14.61 -31.48
C ALA A 175 21.65 14.66 -32.58
N GLU A 176 22.56 13.69 -32.64
CA GLU A 176 23.55 13.57 -33.72
C GLU A 176 22.87 13.33 -35.08
N LEU A 177 21.90 12.41 -35.14
CA LEU A 177 21.16 12.12 -36.37
C LEU A 177 20.33 13.32 -36.83
N GLU A 178 19.69 14.04 -35.91
CA GLU A 178 18.97 15.28 -36.19
C GLU A 178 19.93 16.36 -36.72
N ALA A 179 21.11 16.51 -36.13
CA ALA A 179 22.13 17.44 -36.60
C ALA A 179 22.60 17.08 -38.02
N ARG A 180 22.84 15.78 -38.31
CA ARG A 180 23.21 15.31 -39.65
C ARG A 180 22.09 15.53 -40.67
N LEU A 181 20.84 15.29 -40.29
CA LEU A 181 19.68 15.55 -41.16
C LEU A 181 19.53 17.04 -41.44
N LYS A 182 19.71 17.88 -40.42
CA LYS A 182 19.66 19.33 -40.56
C LYS A 182 20.79 19.85 -41.45
N ASP A 183 22.01 19.36 -41.28
CA ASP A 183 23.14 19.70 -42.15
C ASP A 183 22.90 19.25 -43.60
N ALA A 184 22.32 18.06 -43.81
CA ALA A 184 21.92 17.60 -45.15
C ALA A 184 20.79 18.43 -45.78
N MET A 185 19.91 19.01 -44.96
CA MET A 185 18.83 19.90 -45.41
C MET A 185 19.34 21.32 -45.70
N ASP A 186 20.23 21.85 -44.86
CA ASP A 186 20.79 23.21 -44.97
C ASP A 186 21.95 23.27 -45.99
N GLY A 187 22.60 22.13 -46.28
CA GLY A 187 23.80 22.01 -47.10
C GLY A 187 23.67 21.04 -48.27
N ARG A 188 23.24 21.56 -49.42
CA ARG A 188 23.75 21.24 -50.76
C ARG A 188 23.78 19.73 -51.11
N PHE A 189 22.74 19.28 -51.83
CA PHE A 189 22.88 18.14 -52.74
C PHE A 189 24.23 18.28 -53.49
N PRO A 190 25.17 17.32 -53.36
CA PRO A 190 26.28 17.28 -54.30
C PRO A 190 25.64 17.02 -55.64
N VAL A 191 25.50 18.07 -56.46
CA VAL A 191 25.25 17.91 -57.89
C VAL A 191 26.38 17.00 -58.35
N PRO A 192 26.10 15.78 -58.86
CA PRO A 192 27.15 14.92 -59.35
C PRO A 192 27.90 15.71 -60.42
N ALA A 193 29.19 15.92 -60.18
CA ALA A 193 30.06 16.55 -61.17
C ALA A 193 29.87 15.76 -62.47
N ALA A 194 29.38 16.45 -63.51
CA ALA A 194 29.17 15.86 -64.81
C ALA A 194 30.49 15.18 -65.27
N PRO A 195 30.43 13.99 -65.88
CA PRO A 195 31.64 13.33 -66.36
C PRO A 195 32.33 14.25 -67.36
N GLU A 196 33.59 14.59 -67.07
CA GLU A 196 34.49 15.32 -67.96
C GLU A 196 34.46 14.66 -69.33
N SER A 197 33.98 15.41 -70.32
CA SER A 197 34.01 15.02 -71.72
C SER A 197 35.47 14.75 -72.15
N PRO A 198 35.75 13.65 -72.85
CA PRO A 198 37.11 13.34 -73.30
C PRO A 198 37.60 14.41 -74.29
N ALA A 199 38.83 14.88 -74.05
CA ALA A 199 39.51 15.89 -74.86
C ALA A 199 39.74 15.41 -76.31
N PRO A 200 39.68 16.31 -77.31
CA PRO A 200 39.91 15.93 -78.71
C PRO A 200 41.39 15.67 -78.98
N GLU A 201 41.66 14.53 -79.61
CA GLU A 201 42.96 14.13 -80.17
C GLU A 201 43.55 15.23 -81.07
N ARG A 202 44.83 15.56 -80.84
CA ARG A 202 45.60 16.43 -81.74
C ARG A 202 46.18 15.58 -82.88
N PRO A 203 46.18 16.07 -84.13
CA PRO A 203 46.74 15.36 -85.26
C PRO A 203 48.28 15.39 -85.23
N GLU A 204 48.89 14.23 -85.42
CA GLU A 204 50.33 14.08 -85.66
C GLU A 204 50.70 14.69 -87.02
N THR A 205 51.67 15.60 -87.04
CA THR A 205 52.31 16.08 -88.27
C THR A 205 53.60 15.31 -88.51
N PRO A 206 53.85 14.79 -89.74
CA PRO A 206 55.04 14.02 -90.07
C PRO A 206 56.16 14.94 -90.57
N SER A 207 57.39 14.70 -90.13
CA SER A 207 58.65 14.74 -90.93
C SER A 207 59.86 14.55 -90.03
#